data_AF-A0A838MXB9-F1
#
_entry.id   AF-A0A838MXB9-F1
#
_cell.length_a   1.000
_cell.length_b   1.000
_cell.length_c   1.000
_cell.angle_alpha   90.00
_cell.angle_beta   90.00
_cell.angle_gamma   90.00
#
_symmetry.space_group_name_H-M   'P 1'
#
loop_
_entity.id
_entity.type
_entity.pdbx_description
1 polymer ?
#
loop_
_entity_poly.entity_id
_entity_poly.type
_entity_poly.pdbx_seq_one_letter_code
_entity_poly.pdbx_strand_id
1 'polypeptide(L)'
;MSSNVATLLLTEENLICSTLTASNAIAATERSTLPDAAPATLSAPLYELLAHIDPYPTGTLLRHIFSELSRTLDYLRLSEANFQQDRVMLSTLSVLKHVRREAHALSSFVESLALRTEDFPEPLREAFDSLGYAINHEVERVSDEELLGLEDGTPPNVVRAKLENAHGLLRNCFQQSTITLAQVIDPEFDGACLFDGLPARRQQSLILIQELQGLIKCARRAASDRDQFAIAVMTEHLKRFRKGTMCYLMYKDWEECERFI
;
A
#
# COMPACT_ATOMS: atom_id res chain seq x y z
N MET A 1 -33.81 -44.81 21.77
CA MET A 1 -33.22 -44.07 20.64
C MET A 1 -32.16 -43.14 21.23
N SER A 2 -30.98 -43.71 21.43
CA SER A 2 -29.80 -43.06 21.99
C SER A 2 -28.64 -43.42 21.08
N SER A 3 -27.87 -42.41 20.67
CA SER A 3 -26.47 -42.46 20.20
C SER A 3 -26.31 -41.50 19.02
N ASN A 4 -25.90 -40.25 19.32
CA ASN A 4 -25.12 -39.42 18.38
C ASN A 4 -24.52 -38.14 19.01
N VAL A 5 -24.44 -38.04 20.34
CA VAL A 5 -23.78 -36.90 21.01
C VAL A 5 -22.38 -37.27 21.53
N ALA A 6 -22.00 -38.55 21.52
CA ALA A 6 -20.70 -39.02 22.02
C ALA A 6 -19.57 -39.08 20.97
N THR A 7 -19.84 -38.75 19.70
CA THR A 7 -18.83 -38.83 18.62
C THR A 7 -18.18 -37.48 18.29
N LEU A 8 -18.70 -36.37 18.80
CA LEU A 8 -18.17 -35.02 18.55
C LEU A 8 -17.19 -34.51 19.63
N LEU A 9 -17.09 -35.19 20.78
CA LEU A 9 -16.19 -34.80 21.87
C LEU A 9 -14.85 -35.56 21.91
N LEU A 10 -14.65 -36.57 21.05
CA LEU A 10 -13.40 -37.35 21.00
C LEU A 10 -12.44 -36.92 19.88
N THR A 11 -12.82 -35.93 19.07
CA THR A 11 -11.99 -35.41 17.97
C THR A 11 -11.22 -34.13 18.31
N GLU A 12 -11.59 -33.41 19.37
CA GLU A 12 -10.88 -32.18 19.77
C GLU A 12 -9.66 -32.46 20.67
N GLU A 13 -9.72 -33.46 21.56
CA GLU A 13 -8.58 -33.76 22.46
C GLU A 13 -7.39 -34.44 21.74
N ASN A 14 -7.62 -35.12 20.61
CA ASN A 14 -6.53 -35.70 19.80
C ASN A 14 -5.84 -34.68 18.87
N LEU A 15 -6.43 -33.50 18.65
CA LEU A 15 -5.80 -32.41 17.87
C LEU A 15 -4.84 -31.55 18.73
N ILE A 16 -5.04 -31.53 20.05
CA ILE A 16 -4.22 -30.73 20.96
C ILE A 16 -2.90 -31.46 21.32
N CYS A 17 -2.89 -32.79 21.34
CA CYS A 17 -1.68 -33.56 21.65
C CYS A 17 -0.71 -33.72 20.46
N SER A 18 -1.22 -33.63 19.23
CA SER A 18 -0.41 -33.68 17.99
C SER A 18 0.21 -32.33 17.60
N THR A 19 -0.35 -31.21 18.08
CA THR A 19 0.19 -29.85 17.85
C THR A 19 1.37 -29.53 18.77
N LEU A 20 1.42 -30.09 19.99
CA LEU A 20 2.52 -29.88 20.93
C LEU A 20 3.81 -30.66 20.60
N THR A 21 3.72 -31.78 19.88
CA THR A 21 4.90 -32.50 19.38
C THR A 21 5.42 -31.95 18.05
N ALA A 22 4.57 -31.31 17.24
CA ALA A 22 4.98 -30.59 16.03
C ALA A 22 5.73 -29.28 16.35
N SER A 23 5.35 -28.55 17.40
CA SER A 23 6.05 -27.31 17.82
C SER A 23 7.52 -27.51 18.19
N ASN A 24 7.89 -28.68 18.74
CA ASN A 24 9.28 -28.95 19.12
C ASN A 24 10.15 -29.52 17.98
N ALA A 25 9.55 -29.95 16.87
CA ALA A 25 10.28 -30.36 15.66
C ALA A 25 10.55 -29.16 14.71
N ILE A 26 9.72 -28.12 14.78
CA ILE A 26 9.87 -26.89 13.99
C ILE A 26 10.98 -26.00 14.57
N ALA A 27 11.14 -25.96 15.90
CA ALA A 27 12.20 -25.19 16.57
C ALA A 27 13.64 -25.70 16.31
N ALA A 28 13.81 -26.90 15.74
CA ALA A 28 15.13 -27.46 15.41
C ALA A 28 15.49 -27.37 13.92
N THR A 29 14.58 -26.89 13.07
CA THR A 29 14.76 -26.84 11.59
C THR A 29 14.82 -25.42 11.02
N GLU A 30 14.74 -24.38 11.85
CA GLU A 30 14.93 -22.97 11.43
C GLU A 30 16.40 -22.52 11.41
N ARG A 31 17.32 -23.43 11.03
CA ARG A 31 18.61 -23.03 10.46
C ARG A 31 18.55 -23.32 8.97
N SER A 32 18.65 -22.26 8.18
CA SER A 32 18.87 -22.27 6.73
C SER A 32 17.65 -22.66 5.89
N THR A 33 16.94 -21.66 5.38
CA THR A 33 16.84 -21.39 3.93
C THR A 33 16.11 -20.06 3.70
N LEU A 34 16.89 -18.99 3.49
CA LEU A 34 16.40 -17.81 2.78
C LEU A 34 15.86 -18.27 1.41
N PRO A 35 14.67 -17.85 0.97
CA PRO A 35 14.24 -18.06 -0.41
C PRO A 35 15.17 -17.25 -1.33
N ASP A 36 15.86 -17.95 -2.22
CA ASP A 36 16.68 -17.40 -3.29
C ASP A 36 15.77 -16.74 -4.34
N ALA A 37 15.35 -15.50 -4.05
CA ALA A 37 14.78 -14.57 -5.00
C ALA A 37 15.82 -13.46 -5.21
N ALA A 38 16.14 -13.15 -6.48
CA ALA A 38 17.16 -12.16 -6.84
C ALA A 38 17.04 -10.90 -5.97
N PRO A 39 18.15 -10.39 -5.39
CA PRO A 39 18.08 -9.25 -4.48
C PRO A 39 17.47 -8.06 -5.21
N ALA A 40 16.36 -7.55 -4.69
CA ALA A 40 15.83 -6.27 -5.14
C ALA A 40 16.97 -5.26 -5.06
N THR A 41 17.34 -4.70 -6.22
CA THR A 41 18.51 -3.83 -6.30
C THR A 41 18.11 -2.48 -5.72
N LEU A 42 18.72 -2.10 -4.61
CA LEU A 42 18.53 -0.78 -4.01
C LEU A 42 18.75 0.31 -5.07
N SER A 43 17.93 1.36 -5.03
CA SER A 43 18.16 2.53 -5.87
C SER A 43 19.50 3.19 -5.51
N ALA A 44 20.12 3.86 -6.49
CA ALA A 44 21.40 4.54 -6.28
C ALA A 44 21.37 5.52 -5.08
N PRO A 45 20.31 6.34 -4.87
CA PRO A 45 20.25 7.22 -3.70
C PRO A 45 20.24 6.47 -2.35
N LEU A 46 19.56 5.32 -2.25
CA LEU A 46 19.58 4.51 -1.02
C LEU A 46 20.95 3.84 -0.81
N TYR A 47 21.63 3.45 -1.88
CA TYR A 47 22.97 2.89 -1.79
C TYR A 47 23.98 3.93 -1.27
N GLU A 48 23.92 5.17 -1.79
CA GLU A 48 24.74 6.30 -1.35
C GLU A 48 24.46 6.69 0.10
N LEU A 49 23.18 6.72 0.50
CA LEU A 49 22.77 6.96 1.88
C LEU A 49 23.41 5.95 2.85
N LEU A 50 23.36 4.66 2.48
CA LEU A 50 23.85 3.56 3.34
C LEU A 50 25.38 3.42 3.32
N ALA A 51 26.09 4.06 2.39
CA ALA A 51 27.55 3.98 2.29
C ALA A 51 28.26 4.64 3.48
N HIS A 52 27.59 5.56 4.18
CA HIS A 52 28.14 6.31 5.31
C HIS A 52 27.83 5.68 6.68
N ILE A 53 27.08 4.58 6.72
CA ILE A 53 26.68 3.88 7.94
C ILE A 53 27.61 2.70 8.19
N ASP A 54 27.97 2.46 9.46
CA ASP A 54 28.71 1.27 9.87
C ASP A 54 28.06 0.00 9.28
N PRO A 55 28.79 -0.81 8.50
CA PRO A 55 28.26 -2.02 7.88
C PRO A 55 27.60 -2.98 8.88
N TYR A 56 28.01 -2.99 10.15
CA TYR A 56 27.49 -3.92 11.15
C TYR A 56 27.22 -3.26 12.51
N PRO A 57 26.11 -3.60 13.20
CA PRO A 57 24.95 -4.35 12.73
C PRO A 57 23.97 -3.47 11.92
N THR A 58 24.00 -2.15 12.13
CA THR A 58 22.98 -1.20 11.66
C THR A 58 22.88 -1.12 10.14
N GLY A 59 23.99 -0.97 9.43
CA GLY A 59 23.97 -0.85 7.97
C GLY A 59 23.41 -2.09 7.27
N THR A 60 23.66 -3.28 7.81
CA THR A 60 23.13 -4.54 7.23
C THR A 60 21.63 -4.66 7.42
N LEU A 61 21.11 -4.29 8.60
CA LEU A 61 19.68 -4.31 8.87
C LEU A 61 18.93 -3.27 8.04
N LEU A 62 19.46 -2.06 7.92
CA LEU A 62 18.87 -1.02 7.08
C LEU A 62 18.86 -1.42 5.60
N ARG A 63 19.96 -2.01 5.10
CA ARG A 63 19.99 -2.58 3.74
C ARG A 63 18.89 -3.61 3.52
N HIS A 64 18.68 -4.49 4.50
CA HIS A 64 17.60 -5.47 4.43
C HIS A 64 16.23 -4.80 4.35
N ILE A 65 15.91 -3.90 5.30
CA ILE A 65 14.61 -3.18 5.33
C ILE A 65 14.36 -2.44 4.01
N PHE A 66 15.34 -1.68 3.52
CA PHE A 66 15.20 -0.96 2.25
C PHE A 66 15.02 -1.88 1.04
N SER A 67 15.68 -3.05 1.05
CA SER A 67 15.52 -4.04 -0.03
C SER A 67 14.12 -4.63 -0.02
N GLU A 68 13.57 -4.93 1.16
CA GLU A 68 12.21 -5.44 1.33
C GLU A 68 11.14 -4.42 0.91
N LEU A 69 11.31 -3.15 1.30
CA LEU A 69 10.45 -2.05 0.86
C LEU A 69 10.50 -1.88 -0.66
N SER A 70 11.70 -1.88 -1.25
CA SER A 70 11.89 -1.75 -2.70
C SER A 70 11.24 -2.91 -3.46
N ARG A 71 11.47 -4.15 -2.99
CA ARG A 71 10.87 -5.36 -3.56
C ARG A 71 9.34 -5.30 -3.55
N THR A 72 8.76 -4.83 -2.45
CA THR A 72 7.32 -4.68 -2.30
C THR A 72 6.75 -3.63 -3.26
N LEU A 73 7.45 -2.50 -3.41
CA LEU A 73 7.11 -1.46 -4.38
C LEU A 73 7.21 -1.94 -5.83
N ASP A 74 8.18 -2.79 -6.15
CA ASP A 74 8.31 -3.40 -7.48
C ASP A 74 7.15 -4.35 -7.79
N TYR A 75 6.70 -5.18 -6.83
CA TYR A 75 5.50 -6.00 -7.00
C TYR A 75 4.26 -5.15 -7.28
N LEU A 76 4.09 -4.04 -6.55
CA LEU A 76 3.01 -3.09 -6.81
C LEU A 76 3.16 -2.44 -8.19
N ARG A 77 4.36 -2.01 -8.60
CA ARG A 77 4.56 -1.42 -9.92
C ARG A 77 4.20 -2.37 -11.06
N LEU A 78 4.52 -3.67 -10.92
CA LEU A 78 4.17 -4.69 -11.90
C LEU A 78 2.64 -4.90 -12.02
N SER A 79 1.88 -4.73 -10.94
CA SER A 79 0.41 -4.78 -11.00
C SER A 79 -0.21 -3.49 -11.55
N GLU A 80 0.50 -2.35 -11.53
CA GLU A 80 0.01 -1.08 -12.10
C GLU A 80 -0.10 -1.13 -13.63
N ALA A 81 0.88 -1.75 -14.32
CA ALA A 81 0.87 -1.96 -15.78
C ALA A 81 -0.33 -2.80 -16.27
N ASN A 82 -0.96 -3.47 -15.32
CA ASN A 82 -1.93 -4.51 -15.47
C ASN A 82 -3.36 -3.91 -15.39
N PHE A 83 -3.57 -2.82 -14.62
CA PHE A 83 -4.84 -2.08 -14.62
C PHE A 83 -5.25 -1.52 -15.99
N GLN A 84 -4.28 -1.23 -16.87
CA GLN A 84 -4.51 -0.61 -18.18
C GLN A 84 -5.09 -1.54 -19.25
N GLN A 85 -5.13 -2.86 -19.02
CA GLN A 85 -5.46 -3.86 -20.05
C GLN A 85 -6.81 -4.58 -19.86
N ASP A 86 -7.70 -4.09 -18.99
CA ASP A 86 -9.05 -4.64 -18.70
C ASP A 86 -9.08 -6.14 -18.30
N ARG A 87 -7.94 -6.82 -18.16
CA ARG A 87 -7.80 -8.27 -17.97
C ARG A 87 -7.19 -8.66 -16.62
N VAL A 88 -7.46 -7.95 -15.52
CA VAL A 88 -6.50 -7.99 -14.41
C VAL A 88 -7.13 -7.93 -13.00
N MET A 89 -8.22 -8.65 -12.76
CA MET A 89 -8.76 -8.79 -11.40
C MET A 89 -7.99 -9.83 -10.57
N LEU A 90 -7.81 -11.04 -11.09
CA LEU A 90 -7.22 -12.16 -10.33
C LEU A 90 -5.70 -12.00 -10.13
N SER A 91 -4.98 -11.49 -11.12
CA SER A 91 -3.53 -11.26 -11.02
C SER A 91 -3.22 -10.12 -10.05
N THR A 92 -3.96 -9.01 -10.08
CA THR A 92 -3.80 -7.91 -9.10
C THR A 92 -4.11 -8.38 -7.69
N LEU A 93 -5.22 -9.11 -7.48
CA LEU A 93 -5.56 -9.63 -6.15
C LEU A 93 -4.48 -10.57 -5.63
N SER A 94 -3.88 -11.39 -6.51
CA SER A 94 -2.77 -12.28 -6.15
C SER A 94 -1.52 -11.49 -5.74
N VAL A 95 -1.21 -10.41 -6.45
CA VAL A 95 -0.12 -9.48 -6.07
C VAL A 95 -0.39 -8.84 -4.72
N LEU A 96 -1.60 -8.32 -4.48
CA LEU A 96 -1.96 -7.71 -3.19
C LEU A 96 -1.87 -8.71 -2.03
N LYS A 97 -2.31 -9.96 -2.23
CA LYS A 97 -2.15 -11.03 -1.24
C LYS A 97 -0.69 -11.36 -0.96
N HIS A 98 0.17 -11.30 -1.98
CA HIS A 98 1.61 -11.49 -1.81
C HIS A 98 2.23 -10.33 -1.05
N VAL A 99 1.98 -9.09 -1.48
CA VAL A 99 2.41 -7.85 -0.83
C VAL A 99 2.02 -7.86 0.65
N ARG A 100 0.79 -8.25 0.98
CA ARG A 100 0.33 -8.37 2.37
C ARG A 100 1.22 -9.32 3.19
N ARG A 101 1.53 -10.51 2.67
CA ARG A 101 2.37 -11.48 3.39
C ARG A 101 3.78 -10.93 3.62
N GLU A 102 4.40 -10.35 2.60
CA GLU A 102 5.73 -9.75 2.72
C GLU A 102 5.73 -8.56 3.69
N ALA A 103 4.67 -7.74 3.66
CA ALA A 103 4.54 -6.58 4.53
C ALA A 103 4.36 -6.96 6.01
N HIS A 104 3.61 -8.01 6.33
CA HIS A 104 3.56 -8.51 7.71
C HIS A 104 4.92 -9.05 8.17
N ALA A 105 5.62 -9.81 7.31
CA ALA A 105 6.95 -10.31 7.63
C ALA A 105 7.93 -9.15 7.91
N LEU A 106 7.89 -8.10 7.07
CA LEU A 106 8.68 -6.89 7.26
C LEU A 106 8.29 -6.14 8.54
N SER A 107 6.99 -5.98 8.82
CA SER A 107 6.51 -5.30 10.02
C SER A 107 6.98 -5.98 11.29
N SER A 108 6.75 -7.30 11.39
CA SER A 108 7.18 -8.08 12.55
C SER A 108 8.71 -8.05 12.72
N PHE A 109 9.45 -8.06 11.61
CA PHE A 109 10.91 -7.91 11.64
C PHE A 109 11.30 -6.54 12.20
N VAL A 110 10.74 -5.45 11.68
CA VAL A 110 11.07 -4.07 12.11
C VAL A 110 10.65 -3.83 13.57
N GLU A 111 9.48 -4.31 13.99
CA GLU A 111 9.02 -4.26 15.39
C GLU A 111 9.99 -4.98 16.32
N SER A 112 10.52 -6.14 15.90
CA SER A 112 11.54 -6.86 16.67
C SER A 112 12.83 -6.04 16.84
N LEU A 113 13.16 -5.17 15.87
CA LEU A 113 14.31 -4.26 15.97
C LEU A 113 14.06 -3.10 16.92
N ALA A 114 12.84 -2.56 16.96
CA ALA A 114 12.46 -1.48 17.88
C ALA A 114 12.64 -1.89 19.35
N LEU A 115 12.45 -3.18 19.67
CA LEU A 115 12.64 -3.73 21.02
C LEU A 115 14.11 -3.87 21.44
N ARG A 116 15.07 -3.75 20.51
CA ARG A 116 16.51 -3.92 20.77
C ARG A 116 17.11 -2.59 21.24
N THR A 117 16.80 -2.22 22.48
CA THR A 117 17.09 -0.90 23.05
C THR A 117 18.57 -0.53 23.13
N GLU A 118 19.46 -1.53 23.22
CA GLU A 118 20.92 -1.35 23.36
C GLU A 118 21.66 -1.25 22.01
N ASP A 119 21.03 -1.70 20.92
CA ASP A 119 21.69 -1.83 19.61
C ASP A 119 21.58 -0.58 18.72
N PHE A 120 20.62 0.31 19.02
CA PHE A 120 20.27 1.43 18.15
C PHE A 120 20.06 2.75 18.91
N PRO A 121 20.41 3.89 18.29
CA PRO A 121 20.07 5.19 18.84
C PRO A 121 18.55 5.39 18.86
N GLU A 122 18.08 6.19 19.82
CA GLU A 122 16.65 6.43 20.06
C GLU A 122 15.86 6.84 18.81
N PRO A 123 16.32 7.80 17.96
CA PRO A 123 15.58 8.18 16.75
C PRO A 123 15.35 7.02 15.78
N LEU A 124 16.31 6.10 15.69
CA LEU A 124 16.20 4.95 14.81
C LEU A 124 15.24 3.90 15.37
N ARG A 125 15.19 3.73 16.69
CA ARG A 125 14.20 2.85 17.33
C ARG A 125 12.79 3.37 17.18
N GLU A 126 12.58 4.67 17.41
CA GLU A 126 11.29 5.32 17.18
C GLU A 126 10.85 5.18 15.72
N ALA A 127 11.80 5.33 14.79
CA ALA A 127 11.55 5.10 13.38
C ALA A 127 11.10 3.65 13.11
N PHE A 128 11.79 2.65 13.68
CA PHE A 128 11.37 1.25 13.55
C PHE A 128 9.98 0.99 14.13
N ASP A 129 9.70 1.45 15.35
CA ASP A 129 8.38 1.28 15.97
C ASP A 129 7.26 1.91 15.11
N SER A 130 7.48 3.16 14.68
CA SER A 130 6.54 3.87 13.82
C SER A 130 6.34 3.20 12.46
N LEU A 131 7.41 2.63 11.89
CA LEU A 131 7.41 1.97 10.59
C LEU A 131 6.66 0.64 10.64
N GLY A 132 6.93 -0.19 11.64
CA GLY A 132 6.20 -1.43 11.88
C GLY A 132 4.71 -1.14 12.05
N TYR A 133 4.36 -0.25 12.98
CA TYR A 133 2.98 0.14 13.20
C TYR A 133 2.29 0.64 11.92
N ALA A 134 2.91 1.56 11.17
CA ALA A 134 2.32 2.15 9.98
C ALA A 134 2.10 1.11 8.87
N ILE A 135 3.07 0.21 8.63
CA ILE A 135 2.94 -0.86 7.63
C ILE A 135 1.82 -1.81 8.04
N ASN A 136 1.84 -2.32 9.27
CA ASN A 136 0.84 -3.27 9.72
C ASN A 136 -0.57 -2.66 9.68
N HIS A 137 -0.72 -1.43 10.19
CA HIS A 137 -1.99 -0.73 10.19
C HIS A 137 -2.55 -0.55 8.78
N GLU A 138 -1.76 -0.04 7.83
CA GLU A 138 -2.27 0.21 6.48
C GLU A 138 -2.59 -1.10 5.73
N VAL A 139 -1.81 -2.16 5.97
CA VAL A 139 -2.06 -3.49 5.38
C VAL A 139 -3.35 -4.11 5.90
N GLU A 140 -3.61 -4.02 7.20
CA GLU A 140 -4.86 -4.50 7.79
C GLU A 140 -6.04 -3.65 7.32
N ARG A 141 -5.90 -2.33 7.33
CA ARG A 141 -6.92 -1.40 6.81
C ARG A 141 -7.31 -1.73 5.36
N VAL A 142 -6.33 -1.97 4.50
CA VAL A 142 -6.61 -2.36 3.10
C VAL A 142 -7.34 -3.71 3.02
N SER A 143 -6.98 -4.66 3.87
CA SER A 143 -7.63 -5.97 3.92
C SER A 143 -9.08 -5.89 4.42
N ASP A 144 -9.28 -5.14 5.50
CA ASP A 144 -10.52 -5.13 6.28
C ASP A 144 -11.53 -4.08 5.80
N GLU A 145 -11.09 -3.00 5.16
CA GLU A 145 -11.98 -1.92 4.70
C GLU A 145 -12.08 -1.88 3.17
N GLU A 146 -10.95 -1.95 2.47
CA GLU A 146 -10.92 -1.70 1.03
C GLU A 146 -11.29 -2.93 0.21
N LEU A 147 -10.75 -4.09 0.59
CA LEU A 147 -11.02 -5.36 -0.08
C LEU A 147 -12.26 -6.09 0.47
N LEU A 148 -12.84 -5.61 1.58
CA LEU A 148 -14.07 -6.14 2.13
C LEU A 148 -15.26 -5.85 1.18
N GLY A 149 -16.14 -6.84 1.02
CA GLY A 149 -17.31 -6.77 0.14
C GLY A 149 -17.02 -7.07 -1.34
N LEU A 150 -15.84 -7.62 -1.66
CA LEU A 150 -15.60 -8.26 -2.95
C LEU A 150 -16.22 -9.67 -2.93
N GLU A 151 -17.49 -9.76 -3.33
CA GLU A 151 -18.26 -11.01 -3.39
C GLU A 151 -18.51 -11.44 -4.84
N ASP A 152 -18.94 -12.69 -5.03
CA ASP A 152 -19.39 -13.17 -6.34
C ASP A 152 -20.59 -12.34 -6.80
N GLY A 153 -20.39 -11.56 -7.88
CA GLY A 153 -21.40 -10.66 -8.45
C GLY A 153 -21.13 -9.18 -8.24
N THR A 154 -20.06 -8.77 -7.53
CA THR A 154 -19.66 -7.37 -7.47
C THR A 154 -19.38 -6.84 -8.89
N PRO A 155 -19.94 -5.68 -9.29
CA PRO A 155 -19.71 -5.11 -10.61
C PRO A 155 -18.21 -4.91 -10.91
N PRO A 156 -17.70 -5.29 -12.10
CA PRO A 156 -16.27 -5.23 -12.42
C PRO A 156 -15.62 -3.84 -12.24
N ASN A 157 -16.38 -2.76 -12.46
CA ASN A 157 -15.94 -1.39 -12.24
C ASN A 157 -15.72 -1.11 -10.74
N VAL A 158 -16.60 -1.58 -9.87
CA VAL A 158 -16.46 -1.44 -8.41
C VAL A 158 -15.25 -2.23 -7.90
N VAL A 159 -15.06 -3.45 -8.40
CA VAL A 159 -13.88 -4.25 -8.04
C VAL A 159 -12.59 -3.55 -8.46
N ARG A 160 -12.54 -3.02 -9.68
CA ARG A 160 -11.39 -2.25 -10.18
C ARG A 160 -11.09 -1.05 -9.29
N ALA A 161 -12.12 -0.26 -8.96
CA ALA A 161 -11.97 0.91 -8.10
C ALA A 161 -11.34 0.56 -6.74
N LYS A 162 -11.83 -0.51 -6.10
CA LYS A 162 -11.31 -1.01 -4.83
C LYS A 162 -9.86 -1.50 -4.94
N LEU A 163 -9.53 -2.23 -6.00
CA LEU A 163 -8.17 -2.73 -6.24
C LEU A 163 -7.17 -1.59 -6.52
N GLU A 164 -7.56 -0.59 -7.31
CA GLU A 164 -6.73 0.60 -7.58
C GLU A 164 -6.53 1.43 -6.30
N ASN A 165 -7.57 1.59 -5.49
CA ASN A 165 -7.46 2.31 -4.21
C ASN A 165 -6.54 1.57 -3.24
N ALA A 166 -6.75 0.26 -3.05
CA ALA A 166 -5.90 -0.59 -2.23
C ALA A 166 -4.42 -0.53 -2.67
N HIS A 167 -4.18 -0.60 -3.99
CA HIS A 167 -2.85 -0.45 -4.57
C HIS A 167 -2.23 0.92 -4.25
N GLY A 168 -2.99 1.99 -4.45
CA GLY A 168 -2.55 3.36 -4.19
C GLY A 168 -2.18 3.60 -2.73
N LEU A 169 -3.00 3.10 -1.79
CA LEU A 169 -2.76 3.19 -0.35
C LEU A 169 -1.47 2.47 0.05
N LEU A 170 -1.32 1.20 -0.35
CA LEU A 170 -0.12 0.41 -0.05
C LEU A 170 1.13 1.03 -0.68
N ARG A 171 1.06 1.45 -1.93
CA ARG A 171 2.19 2.11 -2.61
C ARG A 171 2.61 3.36 -1.85
N ASN A 172 1.65 4.20 -1.45
CA ASN A 172 1.96 5.41 -0.68
C ASN A 172 2.58 5.07 0.68
N CYS A 173 2.03 4.08 1.40
CA CYS A 173 2.58 3.62 2.67
C CYS A 173 4.05 3.21 2.52
N PHE A 174 4.38 2.30 1.60
CA PHE A 174 5.78 1.86 1.43
C PHE A 174 6.71 2.97 0.95
N GLN A 175 6.24 3.90 0.12
CA GLN A 175 7.03 5.07 -0.28
C GLN A 175 7.33 5.99 0.92
N GLN A 176 6.32 6.32 1.72
CA GLN A 176 6.50 7.16 2.92
C GLN A 176 7.38 6.46 3.95
N SER A 177 7.16 5.17 4.19
CA SER A 177 8.01 4.32 5.03
C SER A 177 9.48 4.36 4.62
N THR A 178 9.76 4.31 3.31
CA THR A 178 11.12 4.42 2.77
C THR A 178 11.71 5.81 3.02
N ILE A 179 10.93 6.87 2.76
CA ILE A 179 11.38 8.26 2.92
C ILE A 179 11.64 8.59 4.39
N THR A 180 10.71 8.25 5.28
CA THR A 180 10.83 8.50 6.72
C THR A 180 12.06 7.81 7.29
N LEU A 181 12.28 6.53 6.93
CA LEU A 181 13.47 5.82 7.39
C LEU A 181 14.76 6.42 6.84
N ALA A 182 14.76 6.87 5.58
CA ALA A 182 15.89 7.57 4.99
C ALA A 182 16.19 8.90 5.70
N GLN A 183 15.14 9.65 6.07
CA GLN A 183 15.25 10.95 6.75
C GLN A 183 15.76 10.85 8.20
N VAL A 184 15.58 9.69 8.84
CA VAL A 184 16.16 9.41 10.15
C VAL A 184 17.69 9.26 10.06
N ILE A 185 18.19 8.77 8.92
CA ILE A 185 19.62 8.63 8.64
C ILE A 185 20.21 9.96 8.17
N ASP A 186 19.53 10.62 7.23
CA ASP A 186 19.90 11.91 6.66
C ASP A 186 18.67 12.83 6.61
N PRO A 187 18.54 13.78 7.56
CA PRO A 187 17.38 14.69 7.61
C PRO A 187 17.18 15.54 6.34
N GLU A 188 18.22 15.75 5.53
CA GLU A 188 18.13 16.51 4.28
C GLU A 188 17.77 15.63 3.08
N PHE A 189 17.55 14.33 3.29
CA PHE A 189 17.23 13.39 2.23
C PHE A 189 15.94 13.77 1.48
N ASP A 190 16.08 14.04 0.17
CA ASP A 190 14.96 14.36 -0.70
C ASP A 190 14.30 13.08 -1.25
N GLY A 191 13.13 12.75 -0.71
CA GLY A 191 12.31 11.64 -1.17
C GLY A 191 11.85 11.73 -2.63
N ALA A 192 11.89 12.92 -3.26
CA ALA A 192 11.58 13.07 -4.68
C ALA A 192 12.61 12.38 -5.58
N CYS A 193 13.84 12.17 -5.10
CA CYS A 193 14.91 11.47 -5.83
C CYS A 193 14.72 9.95 -5.86
N LEU A 194 13.87 9.38 -5.01
CA LEU A 194 13.67 7.93 -4.92
C LEU A 194 12.61 7.38 -5.86
N PHE A 195 11.54 8.16 -6.09
CA PHE A 195 10.36 7.66 -6.77
C PHE A 195 9.97 8.59 -7.91
N ASP A 196 10.30 8.16 -9.12
CA ASP A 196 9.83 8.78 -10.34
C ASP A 196 8.29 8.92 -10.32
N GLY A 197 7.81 10.13 -10.57
CA GLY A 197 6.38 10.43 -10.63
C GLY A 197 5.72 10.86 -9.32
N LEU A 198 6.42 10.91 -8.18
CA LEU A 198 5.91 11.62 -6.99
C LEU A 198 5.63 13.11 -7.30
N PRO A 199 6.56 13.86 -7.93
CA PRO A 199 6.29 15.24 -8.35
C PRO A 199 5.16 15.32 -9.38
N ALA A 200 5.08 14.35 -10.31
CA ALA A 200 4.06 14.33 -11.35
C ALA A 200 2.65 14.07 -10.78
N ARG A 201 2.50 13.09 -9.87
CA ARG A 201 1.22 12.83 -9.17
C ARG A 201 0.81 14.02 -8.31
N ARG A 202 1.77 14.63 -7.59
CA ARG A 202 1.50 15.87 -6.84
C ARG A 202 1.01 16.98 -7.75
N GLN A 203 1.66 17.17 -8.90
CA GLN A 203 1.25 18.17 -9.88
C GLN A 203 -0.13 17.86 -10.47
N GLN A 204 -0.43 16.60 -10.77
CA GLN A 204 -1.75 16.15 -11.23
C GLN A 204 -2.84 16.44 -10.19
N SER A 205 -2.58 16.17 -8.91
CA SER A 205 -3.50 16.53 -7.81
C SER A 205 -3.72 18.04 -7.68
N LEU A 206 -2.67 18.85 -7.85
CA LEU A 206 -2.78 20.31 -7.82
C LEU A 206 -3.61 20.84 -9.01
N ILE A 207 -3.37 20.31 -10.22
CA ILE A 207 -4.16 20.64 -11.41
C ILE A 207 -5.64 20.27 -11.18
N LEU A 208 -5.89 19.06 -10.65
CA LEU A 208 -7.23 18.59 -10.34
C LEU A 208 -7.95 19.50 -9.33
N ILE A 209 -7.28 19.88 -8.24
CA ILE A 209 -7.83 20.80 -7.23
C ILE A 209 -8.19 22.15 -7.88
N GLN A 210 -7.32 22.71 -8.71
CA GLN A 210 -7.57 24.00 -9.36
C GLN A 210 -8.78 23.95 -10.30
N GLU A 211 -8.90 22.89 -11.11
CA GLU A 211 -10.02 22.69 -12.02
C GLU A 211 -11.34 22.45 -11.26
N LEU A 212 -11.33 21.64 -10.20
CA LEU A 212 -12.50 21.43 -9.33
C LEU A 212 -12.94 22.72 -8.63
N GLN A 213 -12.00 23.54 -8.14
CA GLN A 213 -12.32 24.85 -7.57
C GLN A 213 -12.95 25.79 -8.62
N GLY A 214 -12.48 25.73 -9.86
CA GLY A 214 -13.08 26.44 -10.99
C GLY A 214 -14.53 26.01 -11.23
N LEU A 215 -14.76 24.70 -11.30
CA LEU A 215 -16.09 24.11 -11.46
C LEU A 215 -17.05 24.51 -10.34
N ILE A 216 -16.61 24.44 -9.08
CA ILE A 216 -17.43 24.85 -7.93
C ILE A 216 -17.82 26.33 -8.04
N LYS A 217 -16.90 27.21 -8.45
CA LYS A 217 -17.20 28.64 -8.65
C LYS A 217 -18.23 28.85 -9.76
N CYS A 218 -18.07 28.17 -10.90
CA CYS A 218 -19.02 28.21 -12.01
C CYS A 218 -20.40 27.70 -11.60
N ALA A 219 -20.47 26.57 -10.90
CA ALA A 219 -21.71 25.98 -10.42
C ALA A 219 -22.45 26.90 -9.43
N ARG A 220 -21.73 27.51 -8.48
CA ARG A 220 -22.31 28.50 -7.56
C ARG A 220 -22.89 29.70 -8.32
N ARG A 221 -22.16 30.22 -9.31
CA ARG A 221 -22.64 31.36 -10.12
C ARG A 221 -23.87 31.01 -10.95
N ALA A 222 -23.87 29.84 -11.60
CA ALA A 222 -25.03 29.34 -12.34
C ALA A 222 -26.26 29.14 -11.43
N ALA A 223 -26.05 28.67 -10.20
CA ALA A 223 -27.11 28.48 -9.21
C ALA A 223 -27.69 29.81 -8.69
N SER A 224 -26.85 30.83 -8.49
CA SER A 224 -27.26 32.15 -7.98
C SER A 224 -27.94 33.02 -9.03
N ASP A 225 -27.35 33.15 -10.22
CA ASP A 225 -27.81 34.10 -11.24
C ASP A 225 -28.94 33.51 -12.12
N ARG A 226 -29.08 32.17 -12.17
CA ARG A 226 -29.94 31.41 -13.10
C ARG A 226 -29.80 31.87 -14.56
N ASP A 227 -28.65 32.44 -14.89
CA ASP A 227 -28.32 32.99 -16.20
C ASP A 227 -27.96 31.85 -17.16
N GLN A 228 -28.60 31.83 -18.34
CA GLN A 228 -28.29 30.86 -19.39
C GLN A 228 -26.83 30.93 -19.83
N PHE A 229 -26.21 32.11 -19.80
CA PHE A 229 -24.79 32.26 -20.11
C PHE A 229 -23.91 31.61 -19.03
N ALA A 230 -24.22 31.81 -17.74
CA ALA A 230 -23.51 31.16 -16.64
C ALA A 230 -23.64 29.63 -16.68
N ILE A 231 -24.81 29.11 -17.05
CA ILE A 231 -25.04 27.67 -17.25
C ILE A 231 -24.22 27.15 -18.43
N ALA A 232 -24.20 27.85 -19.57
CA ALA A 232 -23.41 27.45 -20.74
C ALA A 232 -21.90 27.40 -20.44
N VAL A 233 -21.38 28.38 -19.70
CA VAL A 233 -19.98 28.41 -19.25
C VAL A 233 -19.69 27.23 -18.31
N MET A 234 -20.58 26.92 -17.36
CA MET A 234 -20.44 25.77 -16.47
C MET A 234 -20.40 24.45 -17.25
N THR A 235 -21.31 24.26 -18.20
CA THR A 235 -21.38 23.04 -19.02
C THR A 235 -20.13 22.87 -19.89
N GLU A 236 -19.57 23.94 -20.43
CA GLU A 236 -18.32 23.86 -21.19
C GLU A 236 -17.12 23.51 -20.31
N HIS A 237 -17.05 24.09 -19.11
CA HIS A 237 -16.05 23.70 -18.11
C HIS A 237 -16.18 22.23 -17.69
N LEU A 238 -17.40 21.70 -17.51
CA LEU A 238 -17.64 20.29 -17.21
C LEU A 238 -17.18 19.37 -18.37
N LYS A 239 -17.45 19.74 -19.62
CA LYS A 239 -16.98 18.98 -20.79
C LYS A 239 -15.46 18.98 -20.90
N ARG A 240 -14.82 20.11 -20.64
CA ARG A 240 -13.36 20.23 -20.63
C ARG A 240 -12.75 19.38 -19.51
N PHE A 241 -13.33 19.46 -18.31
CA PHE A 241 -12.92 18.63 -17.17
C PHE A 241 -13.01 17.13 -17.51
N ARG A 242 -14.15 16.69 -18.04
CA ARG A 242 -14.38 15.30 -18.46
C ARG A 242 -13.36 14.79 -19.47
N LYS A 243 -13.02 15.60 -20.47
CA LYS A 243 -12.07 15.22 -21.53
C LYS A 243 -10.60 15.33 -21.12
N GLY A 244 -10.31 16.10 -20.08
CA GLY A 244 -8.95 16.41 -19.65
C GLY A 244 -8.65 15.80 -18.29
N THR A 245 -8.94 16.57 -17.23
CA THR A 245 -8.44 16.33 -15.88
C THR A 245 -9.22 15.30 -15.08
N MET A 246 -10.38 14.85 -15.56
CA MET A 246 -11.15 13.76 -14.94
C MET A 246 -10.31 12.48 -14.84
N CYS A 247 -9.36 12.24 -15.75
CA CYS A 247 -8.48 11.09 -15.69
C CYS A 247 -7.55 11.07 -14.47
N TYR A 248 -7.43 12.20 -13.76
CA TYR A 248 -6.68 12.31 -12.50
C TYR A 248 -7.54 12.02 -11.25
N LEU A 249 -8.86 11.88 -11.38
CA LEU A 249 -9.70 11.41 -10.29
C LEU A 249 -9.47 9.93 -10.02
N MET A 250 -9.70 9.52 -8.77
CA MET A 250 -9.80 8.11 -8.43
C MET A 250 -10.98 7.50 -9.19
N TYR A 251 -10.82 6.28 -9.71
CA TYR A 251 -11.82 5.63 -10.55
C TYR A 251 -13.20 5.51 -9.87
N LYS A 252 -13.25 5.39 -8.53
CA LYS A 252 -14.51 5.37 -7.76
C LYS A 252 -15.34 6.66 -7.93
N ASP A 253 -14.68 7.80 -8.13
CA ASP A 253 -15.32 9.11 -8.24
C ASP A 253 -15.77 9.39 -9.68
N TRP A 254 -15.35 8.57 -10.65
CA TRP A 254 -15.72 8.75 -12.06
C TRP A 254 -17.20 8.51 -12.28
N GLU A 255 -17.79 7.49 -11.64
CA GLU A 255 -19.21 7.17 -11.82
C GLU A 255 -20.11 8.29 -11.27
N GLU A 256 -19.76 8.85 -10.12
CA GLU A 256 -20.49 10.00 -9.56
C GLU A 256 -20.36 11.24 -10.44
N CYS A 257 -19.17 11.51 -10.97
CA CYS A 257 -18.97 12.61 -11.93
C CYS A 257 -19.75 12.39 -13.23
N GLU A 258 -19.75 11.17 -13.77
CA GLU A 258 -20.49 10.83 -15.00
C GLU A 258 -22.01 10.87 -14.81
N ARG A 259 -22.51 10.56 -13.62
CA ARG A 259 -23.95 10.73 -13.32
C ARG A 259 -24.36 12.20 -13.21
N PHE A 260 -23.42 13.08 -12.86
CA PHE A 260 -23.67 14.51 -12.72
C PHE A 260 -23.63 15.26 -14.06
N ILE A 261 -22.82 14.80 -15.02
CA ILE A 261 -22.59 15.42 -16.35
C ILE A 261 -23.66 15.01 -17.36
#